data_AF-A0A1D8TNW8-F1
#
_entry.id   AF-A0A1D8TNW8-F1
#
_cell.length_a   1.000
_cell.length_b   1.000
_cell.length_c   1.000
_cell.angle_alpha   90.00
_cell.angle_beta   90.00
_cell.angle_gamma   90.00
#
_symmetry.space_group_name_H-M   'P 1'
#
loop_
_entity.id
_entity.type
_entity.pdbx_description
1 polymer ?
#
loop_
_entity_poly.entity_id
_entity_poly.type
_entity_poly.pdbx_seq_one_letter_code
_entity_poly.pdbx_strand_id
1 'polypeptide(L)'
;MSRNPEWLLVFYEDLCLDPIGKFKELFEQFELPWTTRVEKHVLQSSTNNIPGRYSKVRISNQQINKWKQTMTQSEVEVVRNYVQLFDLPFYQSDQFWSLET
;
A
#
# COMPACT_ATOMS: atom_id res chain seq x y z
N MET A 1 16.22 -8.29 6.99
CA MET A 1 16.90 -6.98 7.10
C MET A 1 18.39 -7.13 7.41
N SER A 2 18.83 -8.02 8.30
CA SER A 2 20.26 -8.21 8.62
C SER A 2 21.19 -8.53 7.44
N ARG A 3 20.68 -9.19 6.38
CA ARG A 3 21.44 -9.46 5.14
C ARG A 3 21.56 -8.26 4.20
N ASN A 4 20.62 -7.31 4.26
CA ASN A 4 20.56 -6.14 3.37
C ASN A 4 20.13 -4.92 4.21
N PRO A 5 21.04 -4.35 5.01
CA PRO A 5 20.72 -3.25 5.92
C PRO A 5 20.28 -1.97 5.19
N GLU A 6 20.61 -1.84 3.90
CA GLU A 6 20.23 -0.71 3.04
C GLU A 6 18.79 -0.77 2.53
N TRP A 7 18.07 -1.88 2.76
CA TRP A 7 16.69 -2.00 2.30
C TRP A 7 15.74 -1.16 3.14
N LEU A 8 14.92 -0.37 2.44
CA LEU A 8 13.79 0.33 3.04
C LEU A 8 12.53 -0.53 2.91
N LEU A 9 11.93 -0.88 4.05
CA LEU A 9 10.60 -1.49 4.09
C LEU A 9 9.54 -0.39 4.09
N VAL A 10 8.61 -0.48 3.14
CA VAL A 10 7.52 0.49 2.98
C VAL A 10 6.20 -0.28 2.87
N PHE A 11 5.21 0.11 3.66
CA PHE A 11 3.86 -0.45 3.57
C PHE A 11 3.07 0.26 2.46
N TYR A 12 2.37 -0.54 1.66
CA TYR A 12 1.53 0.00 0.58
C TYR A 12 0.39 0.87 1.12
N GLU A 13 -0.11 0.52 2.30
CA GLU A 13 -1.18 1.19 3.01
C GLU A 13 -0.79 2.62 3.39
N ASP A 14 0.44 2.83 3.87
CA ASP A 14 0.95 4.17 4.19
C ASP A 14 0.98 5.05 2.94
N LEU A 15 1.49 4.52 1.81
CA LEU A 15 1.52 5.22 0.53
C LEU A 15 0.12 5.58 0.01
N CYS A 16 -0.90 4.80 0.36
CA CYS A 16 -2.28 5.06 -0.04
C CYS A 16 -3.00 6.04 0.88
N LEU A 17 -2.65 6.07 2.16
CA LEU A 17 -3.25 6.99 3.15
C LEU A 17 -2.68 8.40 3.04
N ASP A 18 -1.37 8.53 2.86
CA ASP A 18 -0.68 9.80 2.68
C ASP A 18 0.33 9.73 1.51
N PRO A 19 -0.15 9.72 0.25
CA PRO A 19 0.72 9.61 -0.90
C PRO A 19 1.71 10.77 -0.99
N ILE A 20 1.33 12.00 -0.63
CA ILE A 20 2.23 13.15 -0.77
C ILE A 20 3.33 13.09 0.28
N GLY A 21 2.98 12.90 1.57
CA GLY A 21 3.97 12.81 2.63
C GLY A 21 4.90 11.62 2.44
N LYS A 22 4.35 10.43 2.18
CA LYS A 22 5.16 9.20 2.07
C LYS A 22 6.05 9.17 0.85
N PHE A 23 5.61 9.63 -0.31
CA PHE A 23 6.52 9.73 -1.46
C PHE A 23 7.59 10.82 -1.25
N LYS A 24 7.27 11.92 -0.56
CA LYS A 24 8.29 12.92 -0.21
C LYS A 24 9.35 12.35 0.71
N GLU A 25 8.96 11.64 1.76
CA GLU A 25 9.88 10.91 2.66
C GLU A 25 10.77 9.94 1.86
N LEU A 26 10.21 9.17 0.92
CA LEU A 26 10.99 8.27 0.06
C LEU A 26 12.01 9.01 -0.81
N PHE A 27 11.60 10.13 -1.42
CA PHE A 27 12.52 10.93 -2.23
C PHE A 27 13.67 11.47 -1.38
N GLU A 28 13.40 11.94 -0.17
CA GLU A 28 14.43 12.41 0.77
C GLU A 28 15.40 11.29 1.17
N GLN A 29 14.90 10.09 1.48
CA GLN A 29 15.73 8.92 1.85
C GLN A 29 16.67 8.47 0.73
N PHE A 30 16.26 8.61 -0.53
CA PHE A 30 17.08 8.26 -1.70
C PHE A 30 17.84 9.46 -2.29
N GLU A 31 17.85 10.60 -1.59
CA GLU A 31 18.51 11.83 -2.03
C GLU A 31 18.02 12.31 -3.43
N LEU A 32 16.75 12.05 -3.74
CA LEU A 32 16.10 12.46 -4.98
C LEU A 32 15.39 13.81 -4.81
N PRO A 33 15.43 14.69 -5.82
CA PRO A 33 14.79 16.00 -5.72
C PRO A 33 13.26 15.90 -5.75
N TRP A 34 12.60 16.36 -4.69
CA TRP A 34 11.15 16.56 -4.65
C TRP A 34 10.75 17.86 -5.37
N THR A 35 10.40 17.74 -6.65
CA THR A 35 10.00 18.89 -7.48
C THR A 35 8.49 19.03 -7.58
N THR A 36 8.00 20.23 -7.93
CA THR A 36 6.57 20.47 -8.21
C THR A 36 6.01 19.51 -9.27
N ARG A 37 6.83 19.08 -10.24
CA ARG A 37 6.41 18.10 -11.25
C ARG A 37 6.12 16.73 -10.63
N VAL A 38 6.98 16.28 -9.72
CA VAL A 38 6.82 15.02 -8.99
C VAL A 38 5.58 15.08 -8.11
N GLU A 39 5.46 16.13 -7.30
CA GLU A 39 4.31 16.33 -6.41
C GLU A 39 2.99 16.31 -7.19
N LYS A 40 2.92 17.05 -8.31
CA LYS A 40 1.76 17.06 -9.19
C LYS A 40 1.46 15.67 -9.76
N HIS A 41 2.48 14.89 -10.13
CA HIS A 41 2.28 13.53 -10.63
C HIS A 41 1.73 12.59 -9.56
N VAL A 42 2.31 12.63 -8.36
CA VAL A 42 1.82 11.83 -7.22
C VAL A 42 0.38 12.22 -6.90
N LEU A 43 0.09 13.51 -6.76
CA LEU A 43 -1.27 14.00 -6.52
C LEU A 43 -2.26 13.53 -7.60
N GLN A 44 -1.92 13.72 -8.87
CA GLN A 44 -2.80 13.35 -9.99
C GLN A 44 -3.07 11.85 -10.07
N SER A 45 -2.07 11.02 -9.77
CA SER A 45 -2.19 9.56 -9.88
C SER A 45 -2.89 8.91 -8.68
N SER A 46 -2.93 9.60 -7.53
CA SER A 46 -3.42 9.07 -6.25
C SER A 46 -4.76 9.63 -5.78
N THR A 47 -5.23 10.76 -6.33
CA THR A 47 -6.50 11.43 -5.92
C THR A 47 -7.57 11.41 -7.01
N ASN A 48 -7.23 10.99 -8.23
CA ASN A 48 -8.19 10.90 -9.33
C ASN A 48 -8.55 9.45 -9.62
N ASN A 49 -9.71 9.24 -10.23
CA ASN A 49 -10.06 7.96 -10.82
C ASN A 49 -10.25 8.12 -12.32
N ILE A 50 -9.31 7.59 -13.12
CA ILE A 50 -9.49 7.53 -14.57
C ILE A 50 -10.04 6.14 -14.91
N PRO A 51 -11.29 6.02 -15.37
CA PRO A 51 -11.88 4.73 -15.71
C PRO A 51 -11.15 4.09 -16.89
N GLY A 52 -11.07 2.77 -16.88
CA GLY A 52 -10.39 2.00 -17.91
C GLY A 52 -9.66 0.80 -17.32
N ARG A 53 -9.75 -0.33 -18.02
CA ARG A 53 -9.19 -1.63 -17.59
C ARG A 53 -7.69 -1.54 -17.21
N TYR A 54 -6.94 -0.69 -17.93
CA TYR A 54 -5.48 -0.54 -17.76
C TYR A 54 -5.06 0.81 -17.17
N SER A 55 -6.01 1.61 -16.69
CA SER A 55 -5.67 2.89 -16.06
C SER A 55 -4.98 2.66 -14.72
N LYS A 56 -3.88 3.38 -14.51
CA LYS A 56 -3.08 3.36 -13.26
C LYS A 56 -3.49 4.47 -12.29
N VAL A 57 -4.44 5.32 -12.67
CA VAL A 57 -4.89 6.46 -11.87
C VAL A 57 -6.12 6.06 -11.08
N ARG A 58 -5.98 6.01 -9.75
CA ARG A 58 -7.00 5.55 -8.80
C ARG A 58 -6.97 6.44 -7.57
N ILE A 59 -8.11 6.58 -6.91
CA ILE A 59 -8.17 7.15 -5.57
C ILE A 59 -7.54 6.13 -4.63
N SER A 60 -6.30 6.39 -4.22
CA SER A 60 -5.41 5.45 -3.54
C SER A 60 -5.95 4.96 -2.20
N ASN A 61 -6.51 5.85 -1.37
CA ASN A 61 -7.11 5.48 -0.08
C ASN A 61 -8.28 4.48 -0.18
N GLN A 62 -8.97 4.42 -1.33
CA GLN A 62 -10.05 3.45 -1.58
C GLN A 62 -9.53 2.07 -2.01
N GLN A 63 -8.24 1.92 -2.27
CA GLN A 63 -7.68 0.66 -2.78
C GLN A 63 -7.27 -0.30 -1.66
N ILE A 64 -6.92 0.22 -0.48
CA ILE A 64 -6.35 -0.55 0.65
C ILE A 64 -7.24 -1.73 1.02
N ASN A 65 -8.51 -1.46 1.30
CA ASN A 65 -9.47 -2.45 1.79
C ASN A 65 -10.42 -2.95 0.69
N LYS A 66 -10.10 -2.72 -0.60
CA LYS A 66 -10.99 -3.10 -1.71
C LYS A 66 -11.26 -4.60 -1.76
N TRP A 67 -10.27 -5.41 -1.42
CA TRP A 67 -10.40 -6.87 -1.37
C TRP A 67 -11.43 -7.33 -0.33
N LYS A 68 -11.60 -6.58 0.78
CA LYS A 68 -12.60 -6.88 1.82
C LYS A 68 -14.04 -6.83 1.30
N GLN A 69 -14.28 -6.10 0.20
CA GLN A 69 -15.61 -6.01 -0.41
C GLN A 69 -15.93 -7.19 -1.34
N THR A 70 -14.93 -8.00 -1.70
CA THR A 70 -15.06 -9.06 -2.70
C THR A 70 -14.82 -10.46 -2.14
N MET A 71 -14.37 -10.55 -0.88
CA MET A 71 -14.04 -11.81 -0.22
C MET A 71 -14.97 -12.07 0.96
N THR A 72 -15.24 -13.34 1.19
CA THR A 72 -15.90 -13.86 2.40
C THR A 72 -14.88 -14.13 3.49
N GLN A 73 -15.29 -14.11 4.77
CA GLN A 73 -14.39 -14.32 5.90
C GLN A 73 -13.65 -15.66 5.81
N SER A 74 -14.31 -16.72 5.33
CA SER A 74 -13.67 -18.02 5.11
C SER A 74 -12.58 -17.98 4.04
N GLU A 75 -12.74 -17.20 2.97
CA GLU A 75 -11.68 -17.00 1.96
C GLU A 75 -10.50 -16.23 2.55
N VAL A 76 -10.75 -15.24 3.42
CA VAL A 76 -9.69 -14.50 4.12
C VAL A 76 -8.88 -15.43 5.02
N GLU A 77 -9.55 -16.31 5.77
CA GLU A 77 -8.91 -17.30 6.64
C GLU A 77 -8.04 -18.28 5.83
N VAL A 78 -8.52 -18.72 4.66
CA VAL A 78 -7.71 -19.56 3.76
C VAL A 78 -6.42 -18.84 3.36
N VAL A 79 -6.49 -17.58 2.93
CA VAL A 79 -5.30 -16.80 2.57
C VAL A 79 -4.37 -16.61 3.78
N ARG A 80 -4.94 -16.27 4.95
CA ARG A 80 -4.18 -16.10 6.20
C ARG A 80 -3.38 -17.34 6.54
N ASN A 81 -3.99 -18.52 6.46
CA ASN A 81 -3.34 -19.79 6.77
C ASN A 81 -2.11 -20.03 5.89
N TYR A 82 -2.17 -19.67 4.60
CA TYR A 82 -1.00 -19.77 3.72
C TYR A 82 0.05 -18.69 4.01
N VAL A 83 -0.37 -17.45 4.29
CA VAL A 83 0.55 -16.34 4.58
C VAL A 83 1.32 -16.58 5.89
N GLN A 84 0.70 -17.19 6.90
CA GLN A 84 1.33 -17.52 8.17
C GLN A 84 2.53 -18.47 8.02
N LEU A 85 2.56 -19.31 6.97
CA LEU A 85 3.70 -20.21 6.70
C LEU A 85 5.01 -19.47 6.41
N PHE A 86 4.95 -18.19 6.06
CA PHE A 86 6.12 -17.37 5.75
C PHE A 86 6.71 -16.65 6.97
N ASP A 87 6.07 -16.76 8.14
CA ASP A 87 6.52 -16.15 9.41
C ASP A 87 6.90 -14.66 9.26
N LEU A 88 6.03 -13.91 8.57
CA LEU A 88 6.27 -12.50 8.29
C LEU A 88 6.17 -11.68 9.59
N PRO A 89 7.08 -10.73 9.87
CA PRO A 89 7.04 -9.94 11.11
C PRO A 89 5.91 -8.88 11.14
N PHE A 90 5.03 -8.88 10.15
CA PHE A 90 3.92 -7.95 9.96
C PHE A 90 2.64 -8.70 9.61
N TYR A 91 1.49 -8.04 9.73
CA TYR A 91 0.15 -8.63 9.56
C TYR A 91 -0.20 -9.77 10.52
N GLN A 92 0.43 -9.85 11.69
CA GLN A 92 0.17 -10.92 12.67
C GLN A 92 -1.17 -10.78 13.41
N SER A 93 -1.62 -9.54 13.62
CA SER A 93 -2.87 -9.23 14.33
C SER A 93 -4.12 -9.57 13.50
N ASP A 94 -5.17 -10.02 14.19
CA ASP A 94 -6.48 -10.33 13.61
C ASP A 94 -7.11 -9.12 12.87
N GLN A 95 -6.77 -7.90 13.28
CA GLN A 95 -7.31 -6.67 12.65
C GLN A 95 -7.03 -6.61 11.13
N PHE A 96 -5.91 -7.17 10.68
CA PHE A 96 -5.52 -7.17 9.27
C PHE A 96 -6.31 -8.18 8.44
N TRP A 97 -6.94 -9.15 9.10
CA TRP A 97 -7.66 -10.27 8.49
C TRP A 97 -9.17 -10.23 8.75
N SER A 98 -9.64 -9.21 9.46
CA SER A 98 -11.07 -8.97 9.64
C SER A 98 -11.65 -8.23 8.43
N LEU A 99 -12.86 -8.60 8.01
CA LEU A 99 -13.63 -7.85 7.03
C LEU A 99 -14.26 -6.57 7.61
N GLU A 100 -14.26 -6.42 8.93
CA GLU A 100 -14.71 -5.19 9.59
C GLU A 100 -13.73 -4.04 9.27
N THR A 101 -14.29 -2.83 9.14
CA THR A 101 -13.56 -1.61 8.77
C THR A 101 -13.59 -0.60 9.90
#